data_AF-A0A5E6V660-F1
#
_entry.id   AF-A0A5E6V660-F1
#
_cell.length_a   1.000
_cell.length_b   1.000
_cell.length_c   1.000
_cell.angle_alpha   90.00
_cell.angle_beta   90.00
_cell.angle_gamma   90.00
#
_symmetry.space_group_name_H-M   'P 1'
#
loop_
_entity.id
_entity.type
_entity.pdbx_description
1 polymer ?
#
loop_
_entity_poly.entity_id
_entity_poly.type
_entity_poly.pdbx_seq_one_letter_code
_entity_poly.pdbx_strand_id
1 'polypeptide(L)'
;MRSIPLSEQLGAMAFVDELRHQQMQVQEHLDLPKRRAEVAARIRAYYQSHNIAFDEALIDQGVRDFFARRLMFEAPPLSWRQKLLSKASMARSQLVKLVLAIIAAALITQCTRIVHDSGITIEIENSARDLRGHDEDVRSEIQLKHKQLEQWQQKALAQPDAAVSRILDQVRQTLPPLDQTFASDVPQFVHKTNRDSVKALVEKHQAQIKQARNALYSARSALSTVEGIYEQRDKLARLLAMPAYTEGLKPFPNLKELASSADQQLQQVTDSDTLKVAGNQVSKLDLEIDRIRYWLEQMTLRDQLQQRLQAMPLAAGDRAQLQALLAQANNSLHDQNVSQVRTQLQHLKQMLDFAALPLTMQIVDRTGVKSGVERCYDPAGCNHGEDTDKGKSWFLVVEATDAGGISAQVPVTSSETGNQRWTRLFAVRVSQAEYLKVKVDKLDDGHIDDRLIGSKAANSLTLRFNQRTTGNPDMIMDW
;
A
#
# COMPACT_ATOMS: atom_id res chain seq x y z
N MET A 1 31.75 -147.73 -39.53
CA MET A 1 32.82 -147.74 -38.49
C MET A 1 33.74 -146.54 -38.73
N ARG A 2 34.55 -145.98 -37.82
CA ARG A 2 34.64 -146.18 -36.38
C ARG A 2 33.25 -146.06 -35.78
N SER A 3 32.88 -147.08 -35.03
CA SER A 3 31.80 -146.98 -34.07
C SER A 3 32.23 -145.86 -33.14
N ILE A 4 31.61 -144.69 -33.34
CA ILE A 4 31.57 -143.72 -32.27
C ILE A 4 31.24 -144.51 -31.02
N PRO A 5 32.06 -144.30 -29.98
CA PRO A 5 32.01 -145.13 -28.82
C PRO A 5 30.61 -145.04 -28.22
N LEU A 6 30.17 -146.20 -27.74
CA LEU A 6 28.91 -146.37 -27.04
C LEU A 6 28.72 -145.29 -25.95
N SER A 7 29.80 -144.72 -25.43
CA SER A 7 29.77 -143.60 -24.48
C SER A 7 29.28 -142.26 -25.06
N GLU A 8 29.60 -141.92 -26.30
CA GLU A 8 29.16 -140.64 -26.94
C GLU A 8 27.73 -140.73 -27.47
N GLN A 9 27.32 -141.91 -27.96
CA GLN A 9 25.97 -142.09 -28.47
C GLN A 9 24.94 -142.18 -27.33
N LEU A 10 25.25 -142.87 -26.23
CA LEU A 10 24.37 -142.94 -25.06
C LEU A 10 24.39 -141.62 -24.25
N GLY A 11 25.52 -140.91 -24.18
CA GLY A 11 25.62 -139.61 -23.51
C GLY A 11 24.75 -138.53 -24.15
N ALA A 12 24.72 -138.47 -25.49
CA ALA A 12 23.87 -137.52 -26.22
C ALA A 12 22.37 -137.87 -26.09
N MET A 13 22.03 -139.17 -26.08
CA MET A 13 20.64 -139.62 -26.01
C MET A 13 19.97 -139.26 -24.67
N ALA A 14 20.69 -139.34 -23.54
CA ALA A 14 20.19 -138.89 -22.24
C ALA A 14 19.90 -137.38 -22.21
N PHE A 15 20.75 -136.57 -22.83
CA PHE A 15 20.58 -135.11 -22.87
C PHE A 15 19.41 -134.67 -23.76
N VAL A 16 19.19 -135.38 -24.88
CA VAL A 16 18.03 -135.15 -25.75
C VAL A 16 16.72 -135.50 -25.03
N ASP A 17 16.67 -136.59 -24.27
CA ASP A 17 15.46 -136.99 -23.55
C ASP A 17 15.10 -135.99 -22.44
N GLU A 18 16.10 -135.43 -21.75
CA GLU A 18 15.88 -134.38 -20.74
C GLU A 18 15.35 -133.08 -21.36
N LEU A 19 15.91 -132.64 -22.49
CA LEU A 19 15.39 -131.48 -23.22
C LEU A 19 13.98 -131.73 -23.77
N ARG A 20 13.70 -132.93 -24.27
CA ARG A 20 12.36 -133.30 -24.76
C ARG A 20 11.33 -133.27 -23.63
N HIS A 21 11.71 -133.70 -22.42
CA HIS A 21 10.85 -133.62 -21.23
C HIS A 21 10.60 -132.18 -20.78
N GLN A 22 11.64 -131.32 -20.76
CA GLN A 22 11.46 -129.91 -20.44
C GLN A 22 10.57 -129.19 -21.45
N GLN A 23 10.74 -129.45 -22.75
CA GLN A 23 9.89 -128.87 -23.80
C GLN A 23 8.43 -129.35 -23.67
N MET A 24 8.21 -130.62 -23.32
CA MET A 24 6.87 -131.14 -23.03
C MET A 24 6.23 -130.44 -21.83
N GLN A 25 6.94 -130.27 -20.71
CA GLN A 25 6.40 -129.58 -19.53
C GLN A 25 6.11 -128.10 -19.81
N VAL A 26 6.97 -127.42 -20.57
CA VAL A 26 6.74 -126.03 -20.97
C VAL A 26 5.50 -125.94 -21.88
N GLN A 27 5.33 -126.84 -22.86
CA GLN A 27 4.12 -126.88 -23.69
C GLN A 27 2.86 -127.21 -22.89
N GLU A 28 2.93 -128.13 -21.91
CA GLU A 28 1.80 -128.48 -21.04
C GLU A 28 1.27 -127.27 -20.24
N HIS A 29 2.15 -126.34 -19.86
CA HIS A 29 1.78 -125.14 -19.11
C HIS A 29 1.50 -123.90 -19.99
N LEU A 30 1.94 -123.88 -21.26
CA LEU A 30 1.71 -122.78 -22.20
C LEU A 30 0.52 -122.98 -23.15
N ASP A 31 -0.05 -124.20 -23.24
CA ASP A 31 -1.20 -124.48 -24.10
C ASP A 31 -2.50 -123.92 -23.47
N LEU A 32 -2.65 -122.59 -23.59
CA LEU A 32 -3.74 -121.80 -23.01
C LEU A 32 -5.15 -122.34 -23.33
N PRO A 33 -5.47 -122.85 -24.54
CA PRO A 33 -6.79 -123.43 -24.80
C PRO A 33 -7.09 -124.65 -23.92
N LYS A 34 -6.12 -125.56 -23.76
CA LYS A 34 -6.27 -126.74 -22.90
C LYS A 34 -6.44 -126.37 -21.43
N ARG A 35 -5.60 -125.49 -20.90
CA ARG A 35 -5.70 -125.04 -19.50
C ARG A 35 -7.01 -124.30 -19.20
N ARG A 36 -7.50 -123.47 -20.13
CA ARG A 36 -8.82 -122.83 -19.98
C ARG A 36 -9.93 -123.86 -19.91
N ALA A 37 -9.92 -124.86 -20.80
CA ALA A 37 -10.93 -125.93 -20.80
C ALA A 37 -10.90 -126.75 -19.50
N GLU A 38 -9.71 -127.04 -18.98
CA GLU A 38 -9.51 -127.80 -17.74
C GLU A 38 -9.99 -127.02 -16.50
N VAL A 39 -9.66 -125.71 -16.43
CA VAL A 39 -10.15 -124.82 -15.36
C VAL A 39 -11.67 -124.65 -15.45
N ALA A 40 -12.22 -124.45 -16.64
CA ALA A 40 -13.67 -124.39 -16.84
C ALA A 40 -14.35 -125.69 -16.39
N ALA A 41 -13.79 -126.86 -16.74
CA ALA A 41 -14.32 -128.15 -16.31
C ALA A 41 -14.28 -128.33 -14.78
N ARG A 42 -13.24 -127.86 -14.11
CA ARG A 42 -13.16 -127.88 -12.65
C ARG A 42 -14.19 -126.95 -12.00
N ILE A 43 -14.41 -125.77 -12.56
CA ILE A 43 -15.44 -124.84 -12.09
C ILE A 43 -16.83 -125.45 -12.27
N ARG A 44 -17.10 -126.11 -13.41
CA ARG A 44 -18.33 -126.88 -13.63
C ARG A 44 -18.54 -127.91 -12.51
N ALA A 45 -17.54 -128.76 -12.26
CA ALA A 45 -17.63 -129.79 -11.21
C ALA A 45 -17.85 -129.20 -9.80
N TYR A 46 -17.22 -128.06 -9.50
CA TYR A 46 -17.40 -127.36 -8.24
C TYR A 46 -18.83 -126.81 -8.08
N TYR A 47 -19.40 -126.19 -9.11
CA TYR A 47 -20.78 -125.68 -9.05
C TYR A 47 -21.81 -126.80 -9.01
N GLN A 48 -21.57 -127.89 -9.74
CA GLN A 48 -22.40 -129.10 -9.67
C GLN A 48 -22.40 -129.71 -8.25
N SER A 49 -21.23 -129.82 -7.60
CA SER A 49 -21.14 -130.35 -6.23
C SER A 49 -21.75 -129.45 -5.15
N HIS A 50 -21.86 -128.14 -5.41
CA HIS A 50 -22.44 -127.16 -4.49
C HIS A 50 -23.90 -126.78 -4.85
N ASN A 51 -24.53 -127.49 -5.79
CA ASN A 51 -25.92 -127.30 -6.22
C ASN A 51 -26.24 -125.87 -6.74
N ILE A 52 -25.27 -125.23 -7.40
CA ILE A 52 -25.42 -123.90 -8.01
C ILE A 52 -25.77 -124.08 -9.49
N ALA A 53 -26.91 -123.53 -9.93
CA ALA A 53 -27.28 -123.54 -11.35
C ALA A 53 -26.36 -122.60 -12.15
N PHE A 54 -25.83 -123.08 -13.27
CA PHE A 54 -24.93 -122.30 -14.13
C PHE A 54 -25.22 -122.51 -15.62
N ASP A 55 -24.87 -121.48 -16.40
CA ASP A 55 -24.88 -121.51 -17.86
C ASP A 55 -23.46 -121.84 -18.38
N GLU A 56 -23.39 -122.74 -19.34
CA GLU A 56 -22.18 -123.27 -19.97
C GLU A 56 -21.36 -122.15 -20.62
N ALA A 57 -22.03 -121.23 -21.32
CA ALA A 57 -21.37 -120.14 -22.05
C ALA A 57 -20.72 -119.11 -21.11
N LEU A 58 -21.34 -118.89 -19.94
CA LEU A 58 -20.86 -117.91 -18.96
C LEU A 58 -19.55 -118.36 -18.29
N ILE A 59 -19.40 -119.65 -18.01
CA ILE A 59 -18.17 -120.19 -17.40
C ILE A 59 -16.99 -120.05 -18.37
N ASP A 60 -17.16 -120.44 -19.63
CA ASP A 60 -16.10 -120.37 -20.63
C ASP A 60 -15.67 -118.90 -20.88
N GLN A 61 -16.62 -117.97 -20.96
CA GLN A 61 -16.31 -116.54 -21.11
C GLN A 61 -15.56 -116.00 -19.89
N GLY A 62 -16.01 -116.30 -18.67
CA GLY A 62 -15.38 -115.83 -17.44
C GLY A 62 -13.92 -116.32 -17.31
N VAL A 63 -13.66 -117.59 -17.62
CA VAL A 63 -12.29 -118.13 -17.61
C VAL A 63 -11.43 -117.44 -18.66
N ARG A 64 -11.96 -117.17 -19.85
CA ARG A 64 -11.21 -116.52 -20.93
C ARG A 64 -10.78 -115.10 -20.55
N ASP A 65 -11.68 -114.31 -19.97
CA ASP A 65 -11.40 -112.93 -19.54
C ASP A 65 -10.42 -112.85 -18.37
N PHE A 66 -10.50 -113.77 -17.41
CA PHE A 66 -9.56 -113.83 -16.29
C PHE A 66 -8.10 -113.95 -16.77
N PHE A 67 -7.85 -114.83 -17.75
CA PHE A 67 -6.50 -114.99 -18.30
C PHE A 67 -6.03 -113.78 -19.12
N ALA A 68 -6.93 -112.96 -19.67
CA ALA A 68 -6.57 -111.79 -20.48
C ALA A 68 -6.07 -110.60 -19.63
N ARG A 69 -6.63 -110.40 -18.43
CA ARG A 69 -6.34 -109.21 -17.60
C ARG A 69 -5.16 -109.38 -16.62
N ARG A 70 -4.61 -110.59 -16.47
CA ARG A 70 -3.63 -110.94 -15.42
C ARG A 70 -2.30 -110.17 -15.46
N LEU A 71 -1.91 -109.57 -16.60
CA LEU A 71 -0.57 -108.99 -16.80
C LEU A 71 -0.56 -107.50 -17.24
N MET A 72 -1.68 -106.79 -17.14
CA MET A 72 -1.73 -105.34 -17.41
C MET A 72 -1.66 -104.52 -16.13
N PHE A 73 -0.78 -103.51 -16.09
CA PHE A 73 -0.71 -102.54 -14.99
C PHE A 73 -1.68 -101.38 -15.25
N GLU A 74 -2.66 -101.19 -14.37
CA GLU A 74 -3.58 -100.05 -14.41
C GLU A 74 -3.09 -98.96 -13.42
N ALA A 75 -2.67 -97.82 -13.94
CA ALA A 75 -2.35 -96.67 -13.10
C ALA A 75 -3.64 -96.11 -12.47
N PRO A 76 -3.69 -95.86 -11.15
CA PRO A 76 -4.89 -95.34 -10.51
C PRO A 76 -5.22 -93.93 -11.03
N PRO A 77 -6.50 -93.62 -11.31
CA PRO A 77 -6.89 -92.31 -11.81
C PRO A 77 -6.65 -91.23 -10.74
N LEU A 78 -5.64 -90.38 -10.97
CA LEU A 78 -5.36 -89.23 -10.10
C LEU A 78 -6.54 -88.24 -10.13
N SER A 79 -7.05 -87.89 -8.96
CA SER A 79 -8.15 -86.92 -8.82
C SER A 79 -7.70 -85.52 -9.26
N TRP A 80 -8.65 -84.66 -9.64
CA TRP A 80 -8.31 -83.30 -10.08
C TRP A 80 -7.57 -82.48 -9.01
N ARG A 81 -7.85 -82.74 -7.72
CA ARG A 81 -7.14 -82.11 -6.58
C ARG A 81 -5.68 -82.53 -6.54
N GLN A 82 -5.37 -83.81 -6.80
CA GLN A 82 -4.00 -84.32 -6.84
C GLN A 82 -3.22 -83.74 -8.02
N LYS A 83 -3.88 -83.59 -9.18
CA LYS A 83 -3.28 -82.91 -10.36
C LYS A 83 -3.02 -81.42 -10.10
N LEU A 84 -3.89 -80.76 -9.35
CA LEU A 84 -3.74 -79.34 -9.02
C LEU A 84 -2.61 -79.11 -7.99
N LEU A 85 -2.54 -79.97 -6.98
CA LEU A 85 -1.46 -79.95 -5.99
C LEU A 85 -0.09 -80.27 -6.60
N SER A 86 0.00 -81.21 -7.56
CA SER A 86 1.26 -81.50 -8.25
C SER A 86 1.74 -80.35 -9.12
N LYS A 87 0.82 -79.67 -9.82
CA LYS A 87 1.15 -78.44 -10.57
C LYS A 87 1.57 -77.30 -9.65
N ALA A 88 0.89 -77.13 -8.51
CA ALA A 88 1.24 -76.11 -7.53
C ALA A 88 2.62 -76.36 -6.89
N SER A 89 2.96 -77.61 -6.57
CA SER A 89 4.27 -77.94 -5.98
C SER A 89 5.43 -77.77 -6.97
N MET A 90 5.22 -78.04 -8.26
CA MET A 90 6.22 -77.79 -9.31
C MET A 90 6.44 -76.29 -9.57
N ALA A 91 5.40 -75.46 -9.46
CA ALA A 91 5.48 -74.00 -9.65
C ALA A 91 5.89 -73.22 -8.37
N ARG A 92 6.44 -73.89 -7.34
CA ARG A 92 6.70 -73.34 -6.01
C ARG A 92 7.47 -72.01 -6.00
N SER A 93 8.46 -71.81 -6.87
CA SER A 93 9.27 -70.57 -6.89
C SER A 93 8.51 -69.37 -7.45
N GLN A 94 7.59 -69.58 -8.40
CA GLN A 94 6.73 -68.53 -8.94
C GLN A 94 5.60 -68.19 -7.96
N LEU A 95 5.02 -69.20 -7.30
CA LEU A 95 4.02 -68.98 -6.25
C LEU A 95 4.60 -68.20 -5.06
N VAL A 96 5.82 -68.50 -4.61
CA VAL A 96 6.48 -67.74 -3.53
C VAL A 96 6.71 -66.27 -3.92
N LYS A 97 7.15 -65.99 -5.16
CA LYS A 97 7.31 -64.61 -5.65
C LYS A 97 5.97 -63.85 -5.69
N LEU A 98 4.90 -64.49 -6.15
CA LEU A 98 3.57 -63.89 -6.16
C LEU A 98 3.07 -63.61 -4.73
N VAL A 99 3.23 -64.55 -3.81
CA VAL A 99 2.86 -64.37 -2.39
C VAL A 99 3.67 -63.22 -1.77
N LEU A 100 4.98 -63.16 -2.01
CA LEU A 100 5.82 -62.05 -1.53
C LEU A 100 5.40 -60.69 -2.13
N ALA A 101 5.05 -60.64 -3.42
CA ALA A 101 4.55 -59.42 -4.05
C ALA A 101 3.21 -58.97 -3.45
N ILE A 102 2.30 -59.90 -3.15
CA ILE A 102 1.02 -59.61 -2.48
C ILE A 102 1.27 -59.07 -1.07
N ILE A 103 2.18 -59.69 -0.30
CA ILE A 103 2.55 -59.23 1.04
C ILE A 103 3.18 -57.84 0.98
N ALA A 104 4.10 -57.60 0.04
CA ALA A 104 4.73 -56.30 -0.16
C ALA A 104 3.69 -55.22 -0.53
N ALA A 105 2.76 -55.52 -1.45
CA ALA A 105 1.68 -54.60 -1.81
C ALA A 105 0.75 -54.32 -0.62
N ALA A 106 0.42 -55.34 0.18
CA ALA A 106 -0.37 -55.17 1.40
C ALA A 106 0.36 -54.31 2.45
N LEU A 107 1.67 -54.53 2.64
CA LEU A 107 2.50 -53.72 3.54
C LEU A 107 2.60 -52.26 3.07
N ILE A 108 2.81 -52.03 1.77
CA ILE A 108 2.83 -50.67 1.19
C ILE A 108 1.49 -49.98 1.42
N THR A 109 0.38 -50.67 1.15
CA THR A 109 -0.98 -50.14 1.34
C THR A 109 -1.25 -49.83 2.83
N GLN A 110 -0.76 -50.65 3.74
CA GLN A 110 -0.90 -50.42 5.17
C GLN A 110 -0.01 -49.24 5.64
N CYS A 111 1.22 -49.14 5.13
CA CYS A 111 2.12 -48.03 5.44
C CYS A 111 1.56 -46.70 4.92
N THR A 112 1.05 -46.65 3.68
CA THR A 112 0.45 -45.44 3.12
C THR A 112 -0.79 -45.01 3.91
N ARG A 113 -1.63 -45.96 4.35
CA ARG A 113 -2.76 -45.70 5.25
C ARG A 113 -2.30 -45.11 6.59
N ILE A 114 -1.28 -45.69 7.23
CA ILE A 114 -0.77 -45.20 8.53
C ILE A 114 -0.19 -43.80 8.39
N VAL A 115 0.62 -43.55 7.35
CA VAL A 115 1.22 -42.23 7.08
C VAL A 115 0.13 -41.19 6.82
N HIS A 116 -0.87 -41.52 5.99
CA HIS A 116 -1.99 -40.61 5.71
C HIS A 116 -2.81 -40.30 6.96
N ASP A 117 -3.14 -41.32 7.75
CA ASP A 117 -3.94 -41.18 8.97
C ASP A 117 -3.22 -40.38 10.07
N SER A 118 -1.90 -40.57 10.18
CA SER A 118 -1.02 -39.79 11.07
C SER A 118 -0.89 -38.35 10.58
N GLY A 119 -0.74 -38.14 9.28
CA GLY A 119 -0.66 -36.82 8.66
C GLY A 119 -1.89 -35.96 8.96
N ILE A 120 -3.10 -36.50 8.80
CA ILE A 120 -4.36 -35.80 9.14
C ILE A 120 -4.39 -35.42 10.62
N THR A 121 -3.93 -36.30 11.50
CA THR A 121 -3.94 -36.07 12.95
C THR A 121 -2.98 -34.94 13.32
N ILE A 122 -1.77 -34.92 12.74
CA ILE A 122 -0.76 -33.87 12.94
C ILE A 122 -1.28 -32.51 12.42
N GLU A 123 -1.93 -32.48 11.26
CA GLU A 123 -2.50 -31.25 10.69
C GLU A 123 -3.56 -30.63 11.61
N ILE A 124 -4.47 -31.46 12.15
CA ILE A 124 -5.50 -31.01 13.09
C ILE A 124 -4.88 -30.58 14.42
N GLU A 125 -3.86 -31.27 14.92
CA GLU A 125 -3.14 -30.89 16.13
C GLU A 125 -2.44 -29.52 15.98
N ASN A 126 -1.78 -29.29 14.84
CA ASN A 126 -1.18 -28.00 14.53
C ASN A 126 -2.25 -26.90 14.44
N SER A 127 -3.37 -27.17 13.76
CA SER A 127 -4.50 -26.22 13.66
C SER A 127 -5.10 -25.89 15.03
N ALA A 128 -5.19 -26.86 15.93
CA ALA A 128 -5.65 -26.65 17.32
C ALA A 128 -4.63 -25.85 18.14
N ARG A 129 -3.32 -26.06 17.92
CA ARG A 129 -2.25 -25.27 18.56
C ARG A 129 -2.27 -23.82 18.07
N ASP A 130 -2.38 -23.61 16.75
CA ASP A 130 -2.45 -22.28 16.14
C ASP A 130 -3.70 -21.52 16.60
N LEU A 131 -4.84 -22.21 16.73
CA LEU A 131 -6.05 -21.63 17.29
C LEU A 131 -5.85 -21.14 18.73
N ARG A 132 -5.17 -21.91 19.59
CA ARG A 132 -4.86 -21.48 20.96
C ARG A 132 -3.96 -20.24 20.98
N GLY A 133 -2.96 -20.16 20.11
CA GLY A 133 -2.13 -18.96 19.97
C GLY A 133 -2.97 -17.74 19.53
N HIS A 134 -3.85 -17.93 18.54
CA HIS A 134 -4.76 -16.87 18.11
C HIS A 134 -5.77 -16.43 19.19
N ASP A 135 -6.22 -17.34 20.05
CA ASP A 135 -7.07 -17.03 21.20
C ASP A 135 -6.34 -16.10 22.19
N GLU A 136 -5.09 -16.41 22.54
CA GLU A 136 -4.27 -15.57 23.43
C GLU A 136 -4.04 -14.17 22.86
N ASP A 137 -3.71 -14.06 21.57
CA ASP A 137 -3.53 -12.78 20.88
C ASP A 137 -4.81 -11.93 20.91
N VAL A 138 -5.94 -12.53 20.54
CA VAL A 138 -7.23 -11.84 20.49
C VAL A 138 -7.67 -11.40 21.88
N ARG A 139 -7.47 -12.22 22.91
CA ARG A 139 -7.77 -11.84 24.30
C ARG A 139 -6.93 -10.65 24.77
N SER A 140 -5.65 -10.61 24.41
CA SER A 140 -4.77 -9.48 24.70
C SER A 140 -5.26 -8.20 24.01
N GLU A 141 -5.70 -8.29 22.76
CA GLU A 141 -6.30 -7.15 22.05
C GLU A 141 -7.63 -6.70 22.66
N ILE A 142 -8.50 -7.63 23.08
CA ILE A 142 -9.76 -7.33 23.79
C ILE A 142 -9.47 -6.52 25.06
N GLN A 143 -8.48 -6.93 25.87
CA GLN A 143 -8.09 -6.21 27.08
C GLN A 143 -7.59 -4.80 26.76
N LEU A 144 -6.73 -4.65 25.75
CA LEU A 144 -6.23 -3.35 25.33
C LEU A 144 -7.38 -2.42 24.89
N LYS A 145 -8.34 -2.93 24.10
CA LYS A 145 -9.46 -2.13 23.62
C LYS A 145 -10.43 -1.72 24.72
N HIS A 146 -10.67 -2.57 25.71
CA HIS A 146 -11.43 -2.16 26.90
C HIS A 146 -10.74 -1.05 27.68
N LYS A 147 -9.42 -1.15 27.89
CA LYS A 147 -8.65 -0.10 28.56
C LYS A 147 -8.73 1.23 27.81
N GLN A 148 -8.60 1.19 26.48
CA GLN A 148 -8.74 2.38 25.64
C GLN A 148 -10.15 2.96 25.72
N LEU A 149 -11.19 2.10 25.68
CA LEU A 149 -12.58 2.53 25.83
C LEU A 149 -12.80 3.24 27.16
N GLU A 150 -12.29 2.70 28.27
CA GLU A 150 -12.40 3.31 29.60
C GLU A 150 -11.71 4.68 29.65
N GLN A 151 -10.50 4.79 29.09
CA GLN A 151 -9.78 6.07 29.01
C GLN A 151 -10.57 7.13 28.24
N TRP A 152 -11.14 6.77 27.09
CA TRP A 152 -11.95 7.69 26.31
C TRP A 152 -13.28 8.03 26.99
N GLN A 153 -13.90 7.10 27.71
CA GLN A 153 -15.08 7.37 28.52
C GLN A 153 -14.79 8.37 29.65
N GLN A 154 -13.64 8.24 30.32
CA GLN A 154 -13.20 9.21 31.32
C GLN A 154 -12.97 10.59 30.72
N LYS A 155 -12.34 10.66 29.54
CA LYS A 155 -12.19 11.94 28.82
C LYS A 155 -13.53 12.53 28.41
N ALA A 156 -14.48 11.72 27.95
CA ALA A 156 -15.83 12.14 27.58
C ALA A 156 -16.63 12.68 28.77
N LEU A 157 -16.37 12.21 29.99
CA LEU A 157 -16.95 12.80 31.21
C LEU A 157 -16.37 14.20 31.50
N ALA A 158 -15.07 14.40 31.26
CA ALA A 158 -14.41 15.69 31.47
C ALA A 158 -14.72 16.71 30.35
N GLN A 159 -14.88 16.23 29.12
CA GLN A 159 -15.16 17.02 27.92
C GLN A 159 -16.32 16.37 27.14
N PRO A 160 -17.58 16.70 27.51
CA PRO A 160 -18.76 16.10 26.90
C PRO A 160 -18.89 16.43 25.41
N ASP A 161 -19.10 15.40 24.59
CA ASP A 161 -19.43 15.54 23.17
C ASP A 161 -20.44 14.44 22.77
N ALA A 162 -21.52 14.84 22.10
CA ALA A 162 -22.61 13.93 21.75
C ALA A 162 -22.22 12.87 20.71
N ALA A 163 -21.34 13.19 19.76
CA ALA A 163 -20.85 12.24 18.77
C ALA A 163 -19.89 11.23 19.40
N VAL A 164 -19.00 11.71 20.28
CA VAL A 164 -18.08 10.84 21.03
C VAL A 164 -18.87 9.86 21.89
N SER A 165 -19.83 10.31 22.70
CA SER A 165 -20.63 9.41 23.55
C SER A 165 -21.33 8.32 22.74
N ARG A 166 -21.92 8.69 21.60
CA ARG A 166 -22.59 7.74 20.69
C ARG A 166 -21.63 6.68 20.15
N ILE A 167 -20.44 7.09 19.70
CA ILE A 167 -19.43 6.18 19.17
C ILE A 167 -18.89 5.27 20.28
N LEU A 168 -18.61 5.81 21.48
CA LEU A 168 -18.15 5.01 22.62
C LEU A 168 -19.21 3.99 23.06
N ASP A 169 -20.49 4.35 23.04
CA ASP A 169 -21.58 3.41 23.31
C ASP A 169 -21.66 2.30 22.25
N GLN A 170 -21.48 2.63 20.97
CA GLN A 170 -21.41 1.62 19.89
C GLN A 170 -20.20 0.69 20.07
N VAL A 171 -19.03 1.23 20.44
CA VAL A 171 -17.84 0.42 20.74
C VAL A 171 -18.12 -0.51 21.92
N ARG A 172 -18.74 -0.01 22.99
CA ARG A 172 -19.11 -0.81 24.16
C ARG A 172 -20.05 -1.97 23.82
N GLN A 173 -21.03 -1.76 22.94
CA GLN A 173 -21.98 -2.79 22.53
C GLN A 173 -21.39 -3.84 21.59
N THR A 174 -20.36 -3.47 20.82
CA THR A 174 -19.76 -4.33 19.81
C THR A 174 -18.50 -5.06 20.30
N LEU A 175 -17.85 -4.57 21.36
CA LEU A 175 -16.65 -5.20 21.90
C LEU A 175 -16.96 -6.59 22.47
N PRO A 176 -16.15 -7.62 22.16
CA PRO A 176 -16.25 -8.92 22.81
C PRO A 176 -15.98 -8.81 24.33
N PRO A 177 -16.66 -9.57 25.21
CA PRO A 177 -16.42 -9.54 26.66
C PRO A 177 -14.98 -9.88 27.08
N LEU A 178 -14.53 -9.34 28.22
CA LEU A 178 -13.17 -9.53 28.76
C LEU A 178 -12.82 -10.99 29.09
N ASP A 179 -13.82 -11.78 29.48
CA ASP A 179 -13.71 -13.17 29.88
C ASP A 179 -13.92 -14.15 28.72
N GLN A 180 -14.14 -13.66 27.50
CA GLN A 180 -14.38 -14.52 26.35
C GLN A 180 -13.13 -15.34 26.00
N THR A 181 -13.32 -16.65 25.90
CA THR A 181 -12.29 -17.62 25.48
C THR A 181 -12.78 -18.39 24.25
N PHE A 182 -11.89 -18.59 23.28
CA PHE A 182 -12.21 -19.27 22.03
C PHE A 182 -11.61 -20.68 21.92
N ALA A 183 -10.65 -21.06 22.76
CA ALA A 183 -9.98 -22.36 22.63
C ALA A 183 -9.98 -23.19 23.93
N SER A 184 -10.78 -22.83 24.93
CA SER A 184 -10.80 -23.48 26.25
C SER A 184 -11.26 -24.93 26.23
N ASP A 185 -12.14 -25.29 25.30
CA ASP A 185 -12.71 -26.63 25.10
C ASP A 185 -11.96 -27.44 24.03
N VAL A 186 -10.91 -26.89 23.41
CA VAL A 186 -10.11 -27.56 22.38
C VAL A 186 -9.03 -28.41 23.03
N PRO A 187 -9.08 -29.76 22.90
CA PRO A 187 -8.13 -30.66 23.54
C PRO A 187 -6.66 -30.37 23.21
N GLN A 188 -5.77 -30.56 24.18
CA GLN A 188 -4.32 -30.40 23.97
C GLN A 188 -3.76 -31.45 23.01
N PHE A 189 -4.25 -32.68 23.11
CA PHE A 189 -3.79 -33.83 22.34
C PHE A 189 -4.87 -34.31 21.37
N VAL A 190 -4.49 -34.52 20.11
CA VAL A 190 -5.37 -35.04 19.06
C VAL A 190 -5.01 -36.49 18.76
N HIS A 191 -6.02 -37.34 18.77
CA HIS A 191 -5.95 -38.75 18.50
C HIS A 191 -6.95 -39.12 17.40
N LYS A 192 -6.77 -40.28 16.79
CA LYS A 192 -7.66 -40.76 15.73
C LYS A 192 -9.15 -40.76 16.12
N THR A 193 -9.46 -41.01 17.39
CA THR A 193 -10.84 -41.12 17.90
C THR A 193 -11.52 -39.77 18.15
N ASN A 194 -10.75 -38.70 18.37
CA ASN A 194 -11.31 -37.37 18.63
C ASN A 194 -11.05 -36.37 17.49
N ARG A 195 -10.17 -36.67 16.53
CA ARG A 195 -9.73 -35.71 15.51
C ARG A 195 -10.86 -35.04 14.72
N ASP A 196 -11.93 -35.76 14.39
CA ASP A 196 -13.04 -35.20 13.62
C ASP A 196 -13.84 -34.20 14.47
N SER A 197 -14.02 -34.51 15.77
CA SER A 197 -14.63 -33.58 16.72
C SER A 197 -13.74 -32.35 16.99
N VAL A 198 -12.43 -32.55 17.10
CA VAL A 198 -11.47 -31.44 17.26
C VAL A 198 -11.45 -30.56 16.03
N LYS A 199 -11.47 -31.15 14.82
CA LYS A 199 -11.56 -30.39 13.56
C LYS A 199 -12.81 -29.51 13.52
N ALA A 200 -13.98 -30.06 13.87
CA ALA A 200 -15.22 -29.30 13.92
C ALA A 200 -15.18 -28.15 14.96
N LEU A 201 -14.59 -28.39 16.15
CA LEU A 201 -14.36 -27.35 17.15
C LEU A 201 -13.43 -26.26 16.61
N VAL A 202 -12.31 -26.64 15.98
CA VAL A 202 -11.35 -25.69 15.41
C VAL A 202 -12.01 -24.80 14.36
N GLU A 203 -12.75 -25.39 13.41
CA GLU A 203 -13.47 -24.63 12.38
C GLU A 203 -14.48 -23.64 12.99
N LYS A 204 -15.25 -24.08 13.99
CA LYS A 204 -16.21 -23.24 14.72
C LYS A 204 -15.51 -22.06 15.41
N HIS A 205 -14.43 -22.32 16.15
CA HIS A 205 -13.74 -21.30 16.93
C HIS A 205 -12.91 -20.36 16.05
N GLN A 206 -12.36 -20.83 14.93
CA GLN A 206 -11.76 -19.96 13.91
C GLN A 206 -12.77 -18.94 13.39
N ALA A 207 -14.03 -19.35 13.15
CA ALA A 207 -15.08 -18.44 12.74
C ALA A 207 -15.42 -17.40 13.84
N GLN A 208 -15.47 -17.83 15.10
CA GLN A 208 -15.69 -16.93 16.25
C GLN A 208 -14.53 -15.93 16.44
N ILE A 209 -13.28 -16.40 16.35
CA ILE A 209 -12.08 -15.55 16.39
C ILE A 209 -12.11 -14.53 15.25
N LYS A 210 -12.49 -14.94 14.04
CA LYS A 210 -12.64 -14.02 12.90
C LYS A 210 -13.69 -12.94 13.19
N GLN A 211 -14.82 -13.30 13.78
CA GLN A 211 -15.85 -12.34 14.20
C GLN A 211 -15.32 -11.39 15.28
N ALA A 212 -14.61 -11.89 16.29
CA ALA A 212 -14.00 -11.06 17.34
C ALA A 212 -12.97 -10.08 16.77
N ARG A 213 -12.10 -10.54 15.86
CA ARG A 213 -11.15 -9.66 15.15
C ARG A 213 -11.86 -8.56 14.37
N ASN A 214 -12.93 -8.88 13.64
CA ASN A 214 -13.72 -7.86 12.93
C ASN A 214 -14.31 -6.82 13.90
N ALA A 215 -14.79 -7.24 15.07
CA ALA A 215 -15.27 -6.32 16.10
C ALA A 215 -14.13 -5.43 16.65
N LEU A 216 -12.94 -6.00 16.89
CA LEU A 216 -11.75 -5.27 17.33
C LEU A 216 -11.26 -4.25 16.29
N TYR A 217 -11.30 -4.61 14.99
CA TYR A 217 -11.00 -3.68 13.90
C TYR A 217 -11.99 -2.51 13.86
N SER A 218 -13.29 -2.79 13.95
CA SER A 218 -14.33 -1.76 14.00
C SER A 218 -14.15 -0.84 15.22
N ALA A 219 -13.87 -1.41 16.39
CA ALA A 219 -13.59 -0.66 17.61
C ALA A 219 -12.36 0.24 17.47
N ARG A 220 -11.27 -0.28 16.88
CA ARG A 220 -10.07 0.52 16.59
C ARG A 220 -10.40 1.72 15.71
N SER A 221 -11.17 1.51 14.63
CA SER A 221 -11.57 2.58 13.74
C SER A 221 -12.42 3.62 14.47
N ALA A 222 -13.42 3.20 15.23
CA ALA A 222 -14.29 4.10 15.99
C ALA A 222 -13.51 4.91 17.05
N LEU A 223 -12.58 4.29 17.78
CA LEU A 223 -11.74 5.00 18.75
C LEU A 223 -10.80 6.03 18.08
N SER A 224 -10.30 5.73 16.87
CA SER A 224 -9.55 6.71 16.09
C SER A 224 -10.44 7.88 15.62
N THR A 225 -11.69 7.61 15.27
CA THR A 225 -12.68 8.67 15.00
C THR A 225 -12.90 9.56 16.21
N VAL A 226 -13.01 8.98 17.42
CA VAL A 226 -13.14 9.74 18.68
C VAL A 226 -11.97 10.68 18.91
N GLU A 227 -10.74 10.18 18.72
CA GLU A 227 -9.53 11.01 18.80
C GLU A 227 -9.60 12.20 17.84
N GLY A 228 -9.93 11.94 16.58
CA GLY A 228 -10.06 12.98 15.56
C GLY A 228 -11.18 13.99 15.85
N ILE A 229 -12.30 13.58 16.45
CA ILE A 229 -13.35 14.53 16.89
C ILE A 229 -12.76 15.51 17.90
N TYR A 230 -12.04 15.03 18.92
CA TYR A 230 -11.41 15.92 19.90
C TYR A 230 -10.39 16.87 19.27
N GLU A 231 -9.55 16.39 18.35
CA GLU A 231 -8.60 17.26 17.63
C GLU A 231 -9.31 18.40 16.88
N GLN A 232 -10.40 18.09 16.18
CA GLN A 232 -11.18 19.10 15.46
C GLN A 232 -11.94 20.04 16.41
N ARG A 233 -12.43 19.54 17.54
CA ARG A 233 -13.05 20.35 18.59
C ARG A 233 -12.07 21.35 19.19
N ASP A 234 -10.87 20.89 19.52
CA ASP A 234 -9.79 21.74 20.03
C ASP A 234 -9.36 22.78 18.98
N LYS A 235 -9.27 22.37 17.71
CA LYS A 235 -8.99 23.30 16.61
C LYS A 235 -10.09 24.36 16.50
N LEU A 236 -11.36 23.97 16.49
CA LEU A 236 -12.49 24.89 16.43
C LEU A 236 -12.46 25.86 17.63
N ALA A 237 -12.28 25.35 18.85
CA ALA A 237 -12.20 26.20 20.04
C ALA A 237 -11.07 27.25 19.95
N ARG A 238 -9.89 26.85 19.46
CA ARG A 238 -8.79 27.79 19.21
C ARG A 238 -9.16 28.86 18.19
N LEU A 239 -9.79 28.48 17.08
CA LEU A 239 -10.23 29.42 16.04
C LEU A 239 -11.23 30.45 16.59
N LEU A 240 -12.21 29.99 17.38
CA LEU A 240 -13.22 30.87 17.98
C LEU A 240 -12.64 31.84 19.02
N ALA A 241 -11.49 31.51 19.60
CA ALA A 241 -10.77 32.37 20.55
C ALA A 241 -9.82 33.37 19.87
N MET A 242 -9.60 33.29 18.56
CA MET A 242 -8.70 34.21 17.86
C MET A 242 -9.31 35.62 17.76
N PRO A 243 -8.50 36.70 17.96
CA PRO A 243 -8.96 38.07 17.76
C PRO A 243 -9.59 38.30 16.38
N ALA A 244 -9.02 37.67 15.34
CA ALA A 244 -9.53 37.75 13.98
C ALA A 244 -10.96 37.19 13.84
N TYR A 245 -11.33 36.18 14.63
CA TYR A 245 -12.72 35.72 14.69
C TYR A 245 -13.57 36.73 15.44
N THR A 246 -13.21 37.07 16.69
CA THR A 246 -14.05 37.91 17.57
C THR A 246 -14.26 39.33 17.04
N GLU A 247 -13.22 39.97 16.52
CA GLU A 247 -13.28 41.31 15.92
C GLU A 247 -13.86 41.25 14.50
N GLY A 248 -13.66 40.13 13.81
CA GLY A 248 -14.17 39.87 12.46
C GLY A 248 -15.69 39.66 12.40
N LEU A 249 -16.34 39.27 13.50
CA LEU A 249 -17.79 38.98 13.52
C LEU A 249 -18.66 40.15 13.05
N LYS A 250 -18.26 41.39 13.35
CA LYS A 250 -19.02 42.59 12.98
C LYS A 250 -18.92 42.90 11.47
N PRO A 251 -17.71 43.00 10.87
CA PRO A 251 -17.58 43.23 9.43
C PRO A 251 -17.91 41.99 8.58
N PHE A 252 -17.79 40.78 9.12
CA PHE A 252 -17.95 39.52 8.40
C PHE A 252 -18.94 38.57 9.11
N PRO A 253 -20.26 38.81 9.00
CA PRO A 253 -21.26 38.03 9.72
C PRO A 253 -21.29 36.53 9.36
N ASN A 254 -20.82 36.17 8.15
CA ASN A 254 -20.71 34.78 7.68
C ASN A 254 -19.80 33.91 8.58
N LEU A 255 -18.87 34.50 9.35
CA LEU A 255 -18.03 33.75 10.29
C LEU A 255 -18.85 32.95 11.29
N LYS A 256 -19.97 33.52 11.76
CA LYS A 256 -20.85 32.83 12.71
C LYS A 256 -21.51 31.62 12.06
N GLU A 257 -21.91 31.72 10.80
CA GLU A 257 -22.53 30.64 10.04
C GLU A 257 -21.53 29.51 9.78
N LEU A 258 -20.30 29.85 9.39
CA LEU A 258 -19.22 28.88 9.21
C LEU A 258 -18.87 28.14 10.50
N ALA A 259 -18.77 28.87 11.62
CA ALA A 259 -18.54 28.28 12.94
C ALA A 259 -19.68 27.35 13.37
N SER A 260 -20.93 27.79 13.19
CA SER A 260 -22.12 26.99 13.53
C SER A 260 -22.20 25.73 12.66
N SER A 261 -21.88 25.85 11.37
CA SER A 261 -21.83 24.72 10.45
C SER A 261 -20.72 23.72 10.83
N ALA A 262 -19.54 24.20 11.21
CA ALA A 262 -18.44 23.34 11.67
C ALA A 262 -18.83 22.58 12.95
N ASP A 263 -19.43 23.26 13.92
CA ASP A 263 -19.92 22.65 15.15
C ASP A 263 -21.00 21.58 14.86
N GLN A 264 -21.97 21.91 14.01
CA GLN A 264 -23.04 21.00 13.64
C GLN A 264 -22.51 19.73 12.95
N GLN A 265 -21.55 19.86 12.02
CA GLN A 265 -20.94 18.70 11.36
C GLN A 265 -20.18 17.81 12.36
N LEU A 266 -19.48 18.40 13.34
CA LEU A 266 -18.81 17.64 14.39
C LEU A 266 -19.78 16.84 15.26
N GLN A 267 -20.98 17.39 15.57
CA GLN A 267 -22.02 16.68 16.33
C GLN A 267 -22.61 15.47 15.56
N GLN A 268 -22.53 15.49 14.23
CA GLN A 268 -23.09 14.47 13.34
C GLN A 268 -22.10 13.36 12.96
N VAL A 269 -20.84 13.42 13.44
CA VAL A 269 -19.83 12.40 13.13
C VAL A 269 -20.25 11.03 13.67
N THR A 270 -20.12 10.02 12.82
CA THR A 270 -20.37 8.60 13.15
C THR A 270 -19.19 7.70 12.82
N ASP A 271 -18.34 8.12 11.89
CA ASP A 271 -17.26 7.32 11.30
C ASP A 271 -16.14 8.21 10.76
N SER A 272 -15.13 7.60 10.16
CA SER A 272 -13.97 8.33 9.62
C SER A 272 -14.33 9.23 8.44
N ASP A 273 -15.36 8.94 7.65
CA ASP A 273 -15.69 9.72 6.46
C ASP A 273 -16.50 10.95 6.81
N THR A 274 -17.48 10.82 7.71
CA THR A 274 -18.18 11.96 8.31
C THR A 274 -17.24 12.86 9.12
N LEU A 275 -16.22 12.30 9.79
CA LEU A 275 -15.16 13.09 10.43
C LEU A 275 -14.37 13.95 9.44
N LYS A 276 -14.02 13.41 8.27
CA LYS A 276 -13.33 14.21 7.22
C LYS A 276 -14.20 15.37 6.75
N VAL A 277 -15.51 15.15 6.58
CA VAL A 277 -16.45 16.21 6.22
C VAL A 277 -16.49 17.31 7.28
N ALA A 278 -16.57 16.94 8.56
CA ALA A 278 -16.52 17.89 9.67
C ALA A 278 -15.19 18.66 9.72
N GLY A 279 -14.06 17.97 9.57
CA GLY A 279 -12.73 18.60 9.52
C GLY A 279 -12.56 19.56 8.34
N ASN A 280 -13.16 19.27 7.19
CA ASN A 280 -13.21 20.18 6.05
C ASN A 280 -13.99 21.46 6.38
N GLN A 281 -15.07 21.35 7.14
CA GLN A 281 -15.85 22.53 7.54
C GLN A 281 -15.11 23.40 8.56
N VAL A 282 -14.40 22.79 9.52
CA VAL A 282 -13.48 23.50 10.43
C VAL A 282 -12.36 24.19 9.63
N SER A 283 -11.81 23.53 8.61
CA SER A 283 -10.74 24.09 7.77
C SER A 283 -11.21 25.25 6.88
N LYS A 284 -12.48 25.25 6.43
CA LYS A 284 -13.04 26.43 5.76
C LYS A 284 -13.11 27.65 6.67
N LEU A 285 -13.52 27.46 7.94
CA LEU A 285 -13.52 28.53 8.93
C LEU A 285 -12.10 29.06 9.17
N ASP A 286 -11.12 28.16 9.30
CA ASP A 286 -9.70 28.49 9.47
C ASP A 286 -9.17 29.42 8.35
N LEU A 287 -9.39 29.02 7.09
CA LEU A 287 -9.02 29.82 5.92
C LEU A 287 -9.72 31.19 5.89
N GLU A 288 -10.99 31.23 6.30
CA GLU A 288 -11.75 32.48 6.37
C GLU A 288 -11.18 33.42 7.43
N ILE A 289 -10.86 32.89 8.62
CA ILE A 289 -10.23 33.65 9.71
C ILE A 289 -8.88 34.19 9.27
N ASP A 290 -8.07 33.39 8.58
CA ASP A 290 -6.77 33.81 8.06
C ASP A 290 -6.90 34.97 7.06
N ARG A 291 -7.91 34.92 6.17
CA ARG A 291 -8.21 36.03 5.25
C ARG A 291 -8.64 37.30 6.01
N ILE A 292 -9.48 37.14 7.03
CA ILE A 292 -9.98 38.26 7.84
C ILE A 292 -8.88 38.88 8.70
N ARG A 293 -7.97 38.07 9.25
CA ARG A 293 -6.80 38.57 9.96
C ARG A 293 -6.00 39.55 9.10
N TYR A 294 -5.68 39.16 7.87
CA TYR A 294 -5.01 40.04 6.92
C TYR A 294 -5.84 41.31 6.66
N TRP A 295 -7.15 41.17 6.52
CA TRP A 295 -8.04 42.29 6.30
C TRP A 295 -8.04 43.31 7.44
N LEU A 296 -8.14 42.83 8.69
CA LEU A 296 -8.10 43.67 9.90
C LEU A 296 -6.77 44.41 10.03
N GLU A 297 -5.65 43.78 9.66
CA GLU A 297 -4.34 44.43 9.59
C GLU A 297 -4.33 45.60 8.59
N GLN A 298 -4.94 45.43 7.42
CA GLN A 298 -5.04 46.51 6.43
C GLN A 298 -5.94 47.66 6.91
N MET A 299 -7.05 47.35 7.60
CA MET A 299 -7.91 48.38 8.19
C MET A 299 -7.17 49.17 9.27
N THR A 300 -6.40 48.49 10.12
CA THR A 300 -5.55 49.11 11.14
C THR A 300 -4.49 50.02 10.51
N LEU A 301 -3.80 49.55 9.46
CA LEU A 301 -2.84 50.35 8.72
C LEU A 301 -3.51 51.59 8.09
N ARG A 302 -4.69 51.43 7.49
CA ARG A 302 -5.47 52.55 6.95
C ARG A 302 -5.75 53.60 8.02
N ASP A 303 -6.23 53.18 9.20
CA ASP A 303 -6.54 54.09 10.31
C ASP A 303 -5.29 54.85 10.78
N GLN A 304 -4.15 54.16 10.90
CA GLN A 304 -2.87 54.79 11.24
C GLN A 304 -2.43 55.82 10.21
N LEU A 305 -2.51 55.49 8.91
CA LEU A 305 -2.15 56.41 7.83
C LEU A 305 -3.11 57.61 7.75
N GLN A 306 -4.39 57.40 7.99
CA GLN A 306 -5.39 58.46 8.05
C GLN A 306 -5.10 59.42 9.21
N GLN A 307 -4.83 58.91 10.41
CA GLN A 307 -4.46 59.74 11.57
C GLN A 307 -3.18 60.53 11.29
N ARG A 308 -2.16 59.90 10.71
CA ARG A 308 -0.92 60.57 10.32
C ARG A 308 -1.17 61.68 9.29
N LEU A 309 -1.98 61.44 8.28
CA LEU A 309 -2.36 62.45 7.28
C LEU A 309 -3.10 63.64 7.91
N GLN A 310 -4.00 63.38 8.87
CA GLN A 310 -4.74 64.41 9.59
C GLN A 310 -3.83 65.26 10.49
N ALA A 311 -2.87 64.64 11.16
CA ALA A 311 -1.93 65.31 12.06
C ALA A 311 -0.82 66.09 11.31
N MET A 312 -0.52 65.72 10.06
CA MET A 312 0.57 66.34 9.29
C MET A 312 0.20 67.76 8.81
N PRO A 313 1.05 68.77 9.07
CA PRO A 313 0.80 70.16 8.66
C PRO A 313 1.15 70.35 7.18
N LEU A 314 0.27 69.87 6.30
CA LEU A 314 0.40 69.93 4.84
C LEU A 314 -0.29 71.17 4.26
N ALA A 315 0.25 71.68 3.14
CA ALA A 315 -0.46 72.64 2.29
C ALA A 315 -1.74 72.02 1.71
N ALA A 316 -2.73 72.86 1.35
CA ALA A 316 -4.03 72.40 0.88
C ALA A 316 -3.96 71.47 -0.36
N GLY A 317 -3.06 71.78 -1.31
CA GLY A 317 -2.83 70.95 -2.50
C GLY A 317 -2.26 69.57 -2.15
N ASP A 318 -1.16 69.53 -1.38
CA ASP A 318 -0.52 68.28 -0.94
C ASP A 318 -1.50 67.42 -0.12
N ARG A 319 -2.29 68.05 0.77
CA ARG A 319 -3.33 67.37 1.54
C ARG A 319 -4.40 66.77 0.65
N ALA A 320 -4.90 67.51 -0.34
CA ALA A 320 -5.91 67.01 -1.27
C ALA A 320 -5.39 65.80 -2.07
N GLN A 321 -4.14 65.83 -2.53
CA GLN A 321 -3.53 64.72 -3.24
C GLN A 321 -3.43 63.44 -2.38
N LEU A 322 -2.97 63.56 -1.13
CA LEU A 322 -2.88 62.40 -0.22
C LEU A 322 -4.26 61.91 0.23
N GLN A 323 -5.24 62.80 0.39
CA GLN A 323 -6.63 62.44 0.67
C GLN A 323 -7.24 61.64 -0.48
N ALA A 324 -6.92 61.97 -1.73
CA ALA A 324 -7.37 61.20 -2.89
C ALA A 324 -6.79 59.77 -2.88
N LEU A 325 -5.51 59.60 -2.50
CA LEU A 325 -4.92 58.25 -2.34
C LEU A 325 -5.59 57.45 -1.20
N LEU A 326 -5.89 58.09 -0.07
CA LEU A 326 -6.63 57.46 1.02
C LEU A 326 -8.05 57.07 0.60
N ALA A 327 -8.74 57.92 -0.18
CA ALA A 327 -10.07 57.62 -0.71
C ALA A 327 -10.04 56.40 -1.65
N GLN A 328 -9.03 56.29 -2.51
CA GLN A 328 -8.84 55.10 -3.35
C GLN A 328 -8.66 53.83 -2.50
N ALA A 329 -7.81 53.89 -1.46
CA ALA A 329 -7.62 52.78 -0.54
C ALA A 329 -8.90 52.39 0.19
N ASN A 330 -9.71 53.37 0.62
CA ASN A 330 -11.02 53.14 1.25
C ASN A 330 -12.02 52.48 0.31
N ASN A 331 -12.04 52.85 -0.97
CA ASN A 331 -12.89 52.20 -1.96
C ASN A 331 -12.47 50.74 -2.18
N SER A 332 -11.16 50.47 -2.33
CA SER A 332 -10.66 49.10 -2.46
C SER A 332 -10.92 48.26 -1.20
N LEU A 333 -10.92 48.88 -0.02
CA LEU A 333 -11.34 48.24 1.22
C LEU A 333 -12.84 47.88 1.13
N HIS A 334 -13.69 48.81 0.75
CA HIS A 334 -15.11 48.52 0.58
C HIS A 334 -15.38 47.36 -0.39
N ASP A 335 -14.67 47.34 -1.52
CA ASP A 335 -14.79 46.34 -2.58
C ASP A 335 -14.12 44.99 -2.26
N GLN A 336 -13.50 44.85 -1.08
CA GLN A 336 -12.78 43.64 -0.65
C GLN A 336 -11.63 43.23 -1.59
N ASN A 337 -11.02 44.19 -2.29
CA ASN A 337 -9.94 43.94 -3.24
C ASN A 337 -8.57 43.94 -2.55
N VAL A 338 -8.19 42.78 -2.02
CA VAL A 338 -6.96 42.54 -1.23
C VAL A 338 -5.68 43.09 -1.88
N SER A 339 -5.51 42.90 -3.20
CA SER A 339 -4.28 43.31 -3.90
C SER A 339 -4.20 44.83 -4.10
N GLN A 340 -5.32 45.46 -4.42
CA GLN A 340 -5.41 46.91 -4.59
C GLN A 340 -5.26 47.64 -3.25
N VAL A 341 -5.91 47.16 -2.19
CA VAL A 341 -5.78 47.72 -0.84
C VAL A 341 -4.32 47.81 -0.42
N ARG A 342 -3.57 46.70 -0.55
CA ARG A 342 -2.16 46.65 -0.20
C ARG A 342 -1.36 47.69 -0.98
N THR A 343 -1.53 47.71 -2.29
CA THR A 343 -0.78 48.59 -3.19
C THR A 343 -1.04 50.06 -2.87
N GLN A 344 -2.31 50.42 -2.68
CA GLN A 344 -2.71 51.80 -2.42
C GLN A 344 -2.31 52.28 -1.01
N LEU A 345 -2.43 51.45 0.02
CA LEU A 345 -1.95 51.79 1.37
C LEU A 345 -0.43 51.90 1.42
N GLN A 346 0.30 51.03 0.72
CA GLN A 346 1.76 51.14 0.60
C GLN A 346 2.18 52.41 -0.14
N HIS A 347 1.49 52.75 -1.22
CA HIS A 347 1.74 54.00 -1.96
C HIS A 347 1.46 55.23 -1.09
N LEU A 348 0.31 55.26 -0.39
CA LEU A 348 -0.02 56.34 0.55
C LEU A 348 1.05 56.47 1.64
N LYS A 349 1.50 55.34 2.22
CA LYS A 349 2.57 55.34 3.22
C LYS A 349 3.86 55.94 2.67
N GLN A 350 4.30 55.51 1.49
CA GLN A 350 5.51 56.03 0.84
C GLN A 350 5.41 57.54 0.59
N MET A 351 4.26 58.02 0.12
CA MET A 351 4.04 59.44 -0.11
C MET A 351 4.00 60.25 1.19
N LEU A 352 3.44 59.71 2.29
CA LEU A 352 3.50 60.33 3.62
C LEU A 352 4.94 60.36 4.19
N ASP A 353 5.72 59.30 3.94
CA ASP A 353 7.13 59.25 4.32
C ASP A 353 7.95 60.30 3.57
N PHE A 354 7.74 60.40 2.25
CA PHE A 354 8.35 61.43 1.42
C PHE A 354 7.92 62.84 1.84
N ALA A 355 6.63 63.05 2.13
CA ALA A 355 6.12 64.34 2.58
C ALA A 355 6.84 64.80 3.86
N ALA A 356 6.98 63.91 4.84
CA ALA A 356 7.56 64.22 6.14
C ALA A 356 9.04 64.62 6.08
N LEU A 357 9.81 64.01 5.18
CA LEU A 357 11.27 64.15 5.16
C LEU A 357 11.69 65.48 4.51
N PRO A 358 12.38 66.41 5.19
CA PRO A 358 13.02 67.53 4.52
C PRO A 358 14.18 67.02 3.65
N LEU A 359 14.30 67.52 2.43
CA LEU A 359 15.32 67.09 1.48
C LEU A 359 16.09 68.27 0.91
N THR A 360 17.36 68.04 0.62
CA THR A 360 18.21 68.95 -0.15
C THR A 360 18.58 68.25 -1.46
N MET A 361 18.33 68.92 -2.58
CA MET A 361 18.75 68.42 -3.88
C MET A 361 20.12 68.99 -4.21
N GLN A 362 21.06 68.08 -4.44
CA GLN A 362 22.44 68.42 -4.72
C GLN A 362 22.89 67.77 -6.02
N ILE A 363 23.72 68.49 -6.77
CA ILE A 363 24.43 67.94 -7.93
C ILE A 363 25.34 66.82 -7.41
N VAL A 364 25.26 65.66 -8.07
CA VAL A 364 26.06 64.50 -7.69
C VAL A 364 27.52 64.81 -7.97
N ASP A 365 28.36 64.67 -6.95
CA ASP A 365 29.80 64.81 -7.09
C ASP A 365 30.53 63.61 -6.47
N ARG A 366 30.63 62.52 -7.23
CA ARG A 366 31.38 61.33 -6.84
C ARG A 366 31.85 60.54 -8.06
N THR A 367 32.90 59.77 -7.88
CA THR A 367 33.49 58.91 -8.91
C THR A 367 32.47 57.90 -9.46
N GLY A 368 32.50 57.69 -10.78
CA GLY A 368 31.65 56.70 -11.45
C GLY A 368 30.21 57.15 -11.76
N VAL A 369 29.83 58.38 -11.39
CA VAL A 369 28.51 58.95 -11.72
C VAL A 369 28.70 60.27 -12.48
N LYS A 370 28.01 60.43 -13.62
CA LYS A 370 27.99 61.69 -14.36
C LYS A 370 27.31 62.77 -13.52
N SER A 371 27.89 63.97 -13.46
CA SER A 371 27.27 65.15 -12.82
C SER A 371 26.42 65.98 -13.78
N GLY A 372 26.60 65.77 -15.09
CA GLY A 372 25.88 66.48 -16.14
C GLY A 372 25.68 65.58 -17.37
N VAL A 373 24.58 65.80 -18.06
CA VAL A 373 24.19 65.09 -19.27
C VAL A 373 23.74 66.09 -20.32
N GLU A 374 24.33 66.00 -21.51
CA GLU A 374 23.83 66.67 -22.71
C GLU A 374 22.88 65.73 -23.45
N ARG A 375 21.67 66.20 -23.74
CA ARG A 375 20.68 65.49 -24.55
C ARG A 375 20.53 66.19 -25.89
N CYS A 376 20.57 65.41 -26.95
CA CYS A 376 20.24 65.85 -28.30
C CYS A 376 18.88 65.30 -28.69
N TYR A 377 17.91 66.17 -28.96
CA TYR A 377 16.57 65.78 -29.41
C TYR A 377 16.36 66.00 -30.92
N ASP A 378 17.17 66.85 -31.55
CA ASP A 378 17.15 67.06 -33.00
C ASP A 378 18.52 66.69 -33.62
N PRO A 379 18.63 65.51 -34.26
CA PRO A 379 19.87 65.06 -34.87
C PRO A 379 20.42 66.02 -35.94
N ALA A 380 19.56 66.79 -36.62
CA ALA A 380 20.01 67.74 -37.64
C ALA A 380 20.68 68.98 -37.01
N GLY A 381 20.25 69.39 -35.81
CA GLY A 381 20.80 70.52 -35.07
C GLY A 381 22.09 70.20 -34.31
N CYS A 382 22.23 68.98 -33.79
CA CYS A 382 23.33 68.62 -32.88
C CYS A 382 24.66 68.28 -33.56
N ASN A 383 24.67 68.05 -34.88
CA ASN A 383 25.85 67.61 -35.64
C ASN A 383 26.86 68.74 -35.97
N HIS A 384 26.68 69.93 -35.41
CA HIS A 384 27.47 71.12 -35.73
C HIS A 384 28.30 71.59 -34.53
N GLY A 385 29.38 70.87 -34.19
CA GLY A 385 30.43 71.33 -33.25
C GLY A 385 30.02 71.56 -31.79
N GLU A 386 30.99 71.82 -30.91
CA GLU A 386 30.76 72.09 -29.48
C GLU A 386 30.04 73.42 -29.21
N ASP A 387 30.00 74.32 -30.21
CA ASP A 387 29.55 75.71 -30.05
C ASP A 387 28.08 75.98 -30.42
N THR A 388 27.32 74.97 -30.86
CA THR A 388 25.89 75.17 -31.19
C THR A 388 24.96 74.72 -30.06
N ASP A 389 23.98 75.56 -29.74
CA ASP A 389 22.90 75.31 -28.78
C ASP A 389 21.68 74.62 -29.43
N LYS A 390 21.63 74.59 -30.76
CA LYS A 390 20.49 74.11 -31.55
C LYS A 390 20.23 72.61 -31.32
N GLY A 391 19.01 72.29 -30.90
CA GLY A 391 18.54 70.91 -30.73
C GLY A 391 19.05 70.19 -29.47
N LYS A 392 19.82 70.89 -28.63
CA LYS A 392 20.41 70.36 -27.40
C LYS A 392 19.66 70.81 -26.15
N SER A 393 19.75 70.01 -25.10
CA SER A 393 19.27 70.34 -23.76
C SER A 393 20.26 69.82 -22.73
N TRP A 394 20.52 70.62 -21.71
CA TRP A 394 21.50 70.30 -20.68
C TRP A 394 20.82 69.99 -19.38
N PHE A 395 21.29 68.93 -18.73
CA PHE A 395 20.77 68.46 -17.46
C PHE A 395 21.93 68.29 -16.47
N LEU A 396 21.68 68.62 -15.21
CA LEU A 396 22.57 68.28 -14.10
C LEU A 396 22.00 67.09 -13.36
N VAL A 397 22.82 66.08 -13.10
CA VAL A 397 22.42 64.89 -12.35
C VAL A 397 22.44 65.23 -10.87
N VAL A 398 21.32 65.02 -10.21
CA VAL A 398 21.07 65.40 -8.83
C VAL A 398 20.67 64.19 -8.00
N GLU A 399 20.99 64.26 -6.72
CA GLU A 399 20.46 63.36 -5.69
C GLU A 399 19.76 64.16 -4.61
N ALA A 400 18.70 63.59 -4.05
CA ALA A 400 18.04 64.14 -2.89
C ALA A 400 18.67 63.53 -1.63
N THR A 401 19.06 64.36 -0.68
CA THR A 401 19.65 63.95 0.60
C THR A 401 18.82 64.48 1.76
N ASP A 402 18.72 63.70 2.83
CA ASP A 402 18.12 64.16 4.09
C ASP A 402 19.10 65.05 4.90
N ALA A 403 18.68 65.47 6.08
CA ALA A 403 19.51 66.30 6.97
C ALA A 403 20.81 65.59 7.43
N GLY A 404 20.88 64.26 7.36
CA GLY A 404 22.08 63.48 7.65
C GLY A 404 22.98 63.26 6.44
N GLY A 405 22.61 63.80 5.27
CA GLY A 405 23.34 63.57 4.02
C GLY A 405 23.06 62.21 3.38
N ILE A 406 22.06 61.47 3.85
CA ILE A 406 21.72 60.15 3.33
C ILE A 406 20.83 60.30 2.09
N SER A 407 21.18 59.61 1.01
CA SER A 407 20.42 59.64 -0.25
C SER A 407 19.02 59.03 -0.10
N ALA A 408 18.00 59.85 -0.34
CA ALA A 408 16.59 59.49 -0.28
C ALA A 408 16.02 59.26 -1.69
N GLN A 409 15.02 58.38 -1.79
CA GLN A 409 14.27 58.23 -3.04
C GLN A 409 13.22 59.32 -3.17
N VAL A 410 13.05 59.83 -4.38
CA VAL A 410 12.05 60.84 -4.72
C VAL A 410 11.20 60.37 -5.91
N PRO A 411 9.90 60.69 -5.93
CA PRO A 411 9.04 60.39 -7.07
C PRO A 411 9.30 61.42 -8.17
N VAL A 412 9.87 60.98 -9.29
CA VAL A 412 10.21 61.84 -10.43
C VAL A 412 9.42 61.40 -11.65
N THR A 413 8.77 62.36 -12.30
CA THR A 413 8.13 62.16 -13.60
C THR A 413 9.11 62.54 -14.69
N SER A 414 9.44 61.59 -15.56
CA SER A 414 10.32 61.83 -16.71
C SER A 414 9.58 62.65 -17.77
N SER A 415 10.15 63.77 -18.19
CA SER A 415 9.61 64.60 -19.28
C SER A 415 9.65 63.87 -20.65
N GLU A 416 10.55 62.90 -20.81
CA GLU A 416 10.71 62.12 -22.03
C GLU A 416 9.68 60.99 -22.16
N THR A 417 9.29 60.37 -21.04
CA THR A 417 8.43 59.18 -21.05
C THR A 417 7.05 59.41 -20.44
N GLY A 418 6.85 60.50 -19.69
CA GLY A 418 5.64 60.76 -18.91
C GLY A 418 5.46 59.86 -17.68
N ASN A 419 6.35 58.88 -17.46
CA ASN A 419 6.23 57.92 -16.36
C ASN A 419 6.85 58.45 -15.07
N GLN A 420 6.14 58.28 -13.95
CA GLN A 420 6.66 58.55 -12.62
C GLN A 420 7.35 57.31 -12.04
N ARG A 421 8.57 57.47 -11.49
CA ARG A 421 9.27 56.41 -10.76
C ARG A 421 9.96 56.97 -9.51
N TRP A 422 10.13 56.11 -8.51
CA TRP A 422 10.96 56.42 -7.36
C TRP A 422 12.43 56.20 -7.72
N THR A 423 13.23 57.25 -7.63
CA THR A 423 14.66 57.18 -7.95
C THR A 423 15.49 57.95 -6.94
N ARG A 424 16.76 57.55 -6.77
CA ARG A 424 17.76 58.29 -6.00
C ARG A 424 18.50 59.32 -6.83
N LEU A 425 18.62 59.06 -8.13
CA LEU A 425 19.30 59.90 -9.10
C LEU A 425 18.32 60.28 -10.20
N PHE A 426 18.29 61.56 -10.52
CA PHE A 426 17.55 62.10 -11.64
C PHE A 426 18.32 63.30 -12.19
N ALA A 427 18.05 63.73 -13.40
CA ALA A 427 18.69 64.90 -13.97
C ALA A 427 17.67 66.02 -14.16
N VAL A 428 18.06 67.24 -13.79
CA VAL A 428 17.22 68.44 -13.82
C VAL A 428 17.71 69.35 -14.94
N ARG A 429 16.79 69.81 -15.79
CA ARG A 429 17.12 70.67 -16.93
C ARG A 429 17.64 72.02 -16.45
N VAL A 430 18.75 72.48 -17.03
CA VAL A 430 19.36 73.78 -16.76
C VAL A 430 19.65 74.52 -18.06
N SER A 431 20.04 75.80 -17.95
CA SER A 431 20.56 76.54 -19.10
C SER A 431 21.94 76.00 -19.51
N GLN A 432 22.33 76.22 -20.77
CA GLN A 432 23.67 75.89 -21.24
C GLN A 432 24.76 76.56 -20.40
N ALA A 433 24.56 77.85 -20.07
CA ALA A 433 25.51 78.62 -19.28
C ALA A 433 25.75 77.99 -17.90
N GLU A 434 24.68 77.54 -17.23
CA GLU A 434 24.78 76.89 -15.93
C GLU A 434 25.45 75.52 -16.03
N TYR A 435 25.12 74.74 -17.06
CA TYR A 435 25.78 73.46 -17.30
C TYR A 435 27.29 73.60 -17.53
N LEU A 436 27.68 74.55 -18.40
CA LEU A 436 29.09 74.82 -18.68
C LEU A 436 29.82 75.33 -17.44
N LYS A 437 29.18 76.17 -16.61
CA LYS A 437 29.74 76.62 -15.33
C LYS A 437 30.09 75.43 -14.43
N VAL A 438 29.17 74.49 -14.23
CA VAL A 438 29.41 73.27 -13.42
C VAL A 438 30.44 72.34 -14.07
N LYS A 439 30.45 72.24 -15.40
CA LYS A 439 31.44 71.44 -16.14
C LYS A 439 32.85 71.99 -15.94
N VAL A 440 33.04 73.30 -16.04
CA VAL A 440 34.35 73.95 -15.86
C VAL A 440 34.82 73.79 -14.42
N ASP A 441 33.96 74.05 -13.45
CA ASP A 441 34.23 73.83 -12.00
C ASP A 441 34.78 72.41 -11.75
N LYS A 442 34.04 71.39 -12.20
CA LYS A 442 34.44 70.00 -12.06
C LYS A 442 35.72 69.60 -12.79
N LEU A 443 36.06 70.28 -13.89
CA LEU A 443 37.28 69.99 -14.64
C LEU A 443 38.52 70.64 -14.02
N ASP A 444 38.35 71.64 -13.13
CA ASP A 444 39.45 72.36 -12.50
C ASP A 444 40.17 71.46 -11.48
N ASP A 445 39.43 70.86 -10.54
CA ASP A 445 40.00 70.05 -9.45
C ASP A 445 39.33 68.67 -9.28
N GLY A 446 38.33 68.35 -10.10
CA GLY A 446 37.56 67.10 -10.01
C GLY A 446 36.32 67.17 -9.14
N HIS A 447 36.03 68.32 -8.50
CA HIS A 447 34.95 68.53 -7.55
C HIS A 447 33.97 69.62 -7.98
N ILE A 448 32.77 69.59 -7.40
CA ILE A 448 31.77 70.66 -7.60
C ILE A 448 31.63 71.44 -6.31
N ASP A 449 31.93 72.74 -6.34
CA ASP A 449 31.92 73.62 -5.17
C ASP A 449 30.48 73.95 -4.73
N ASP A 450 29.69 74.52 -5.64
CA ASP A 450 28.28 74.81 -5.39
C ASP A 450 27.41 73.68 -5.94
N ARG A 451 27.07 72.74 -5.07
CA ARG A 451 26.24 71.59 -5.40
C ARG A 451 24.75 71.84 -5.22
N LEU A 452 24.34 72.92 -4.54
CA LEU A 452 22.94 73.11 -4.18
C LEU A 452 22.11 73.51 -5.42
N ILE A 453 21.06 72.75 -5.71
CA ILE A 453 20.13 73.04 -6.83
C ILE A 453 18.68 73.18 -6.39
N GLY A 454 18.33 72.69 -5.20
CA GLY A 454 16.98 72.83 -4.67
C GLY A 454 16.79 72.21 -3.30
N SER A 455 15.56 72.28 -2.82
CA SER A 455 15.14 71.73 -1.54
C SER A 455 13.67 71.29 -1.55
N LYS A 456 13.31 70.44 -0.60
CA LYS A 456 11.95 70.08 -0.26
C LYS A 456 11.77 70.31 1.24
N ALA A 457 10.80 71.14 1.61
CA ALA A 457 10.48 71.33 3.02
C ALA A 457 9.93 70.02 3.63
N ALA A 458 10.04 69.90 4.96
CA ALA A 458 9.28 68.91 5.71
C ALA A 458 7.78 69.21 5.56
N ASN A 459 6.97 68.15 5.59
CA ASN A 459 5.51 68.22 5.38
C ASN A 459 5.11 68.85 4.04
N SER A 460 5.84 68.52 2.97
CA SER A 460 5.48 68.91 1.61
C SER A 460 5.87 67.84 0.59
N LEU A 461 5.07 67.75 -0.48
CA LEU A 461 5.35 66.92 -1.65
C LEU A 461 6.12 67.68 -2.74
N THR A 462 6.22 68.99 -2.64
CA THR A 462 6.72 69.84 -3.72
C THR A 462 8.24 70.01 -3.65
N LEU A 463 8.93 69.54 -4.69
CA LEU A 463 10.34 69.87 -4.93
C LEU A 463 10.44 71.33 -5.38
N ARG A 464 11.30 72.11 -4.73
CA ARG A 464 11.58 73.50 -5.10
C ARG A 464 13.00 73.62 -5.59
N PHE A 465 13.19 74.19 -6.76
CA PHE A 465 14.50 74.45 -7.30
C PHE A 465 14.89 75.93 -7.21
N ASN A 466 16.19 76.20 -7.10
CA ASN A 466 16.71 77.57 -7.01
C ASN A 466 16.87 78.20 -8.42
N GLN A 467 17.43 79.41 -8.46
CA GLN A 467 17.58 80.20 -9.70
C GLN A 467 18.51 79.59 -10.76
N ARG A 468 19.17 78.46 -10.46
CA ARG A 468 20.01 77.73 -11.42
C ARG A 468 19.19 77.00 -12.48
N THR A 469 17.88 76.92 -12.27
CA THR A 469 16.94 76.27 -13.17
C THR A 469 15.61 77.04 -13.22
N THR A 470 14.71 76.65 -14.12
CA THR A 470 13.33 77.16 -14.12
C THR A 470 12.56 76.67 -12.89
N GLY A 471 11.46 77.34 -12.56
CA GLY A 471 10.65 76.97 -11.39
C GLY A 471 10.04 75.57 -11.44
N ASN A 472 9.74 75.07 -12.65
CA ASN A 472 9.25 73.70 -12.92
C ASN A 472 10.09 73.09 -14.05
N PRO A 473 11.31 72.60 -13.75
CA PRO A 473 12.18 72.10 -14.78
C PRO A 473 11.76 70.72 -15.28
N ASP A 474 12.11 70.45 -16.53
CA ASP A 474 12.06 69.09 -17.06
C ASP A 474 13.03 68.21 -16.29
N MET A 475 12.60 66.99 -15.97
CA MET A 475 13.40 66.00 -15.27
C MET A 475 13.49 64.72 -16.08
N ILE A 476 14.65 64.08 -16.08
CA ILE A 476 14.88 62.79 -16.73
C ILE A 476 15.53 61.80 -15.75
N MET A 477 15.40 60.49 -16.02
CA MET A 477 15.87 59.44 -15.11
C MET A 477 16.90 58.49 -15.76
N ASP A 478 17.06 58.55 -17.07
CA ASP A 478 17.95 57.69 -17.86
C ASP A 478 18.98 58.59 -18.58
N TRP A 479 20.23 58.15 -18.77
CA TRP A 479 21.32 58.90 -19.48
C TRP A 479 22.58 58.08 -19.80
#